data_AF-A0AAN8JH17-F1
#
_entry.id   AF-A0AAN8JH17-F1
#
_cell.length_a   1.000
_cell.length_b   1.000
_cell.length_c   1.000
_cell.angle_alpha   90.00
_cell.angle_beta   90.00
_cell.angle_gamma   90.00
#
_symmetry.space_group_name_H-M   'P 1'
#
loop_
_entity.id
_entity.type
_entity.pdbx_description
1 polymer ?
#
loop_
_entity_poly.entity_id
_entity_poly.type
_entity_poly.pdbx_seq_one_letter_code
_entity_poly.pdbx_strand_id
1 'polypeptide(L)'
;MENLMIICWLLVVATAFDLNDPKTNLDSVTRTTGSLDPRTSTVNYINGTILIRFDDSGLQKVFLLEGFNIARKVPKSFGYLSLSREFLVYRNYKTGEILDVFVNDATRTVNEVFNIHNDPVNANFTYGPITPFIILENDRVAFNEDILLQYPNVLDPKHYPRFTAGPTYEADELFQFYTRYSTLADTQINDLNYTGTWGRRSQFLPWLELGPQPGHMYYISTNWKCLNGLADVPDDILAIVKSKYPQFMDAPTSYDVPNQTSWSNFKAVIDQRRKDGQPDIIIPDVNIVPNLRTKTEPLDPRLYESLAKVDSFQVAFTGLVYSEISGQYSKTLLTVKGVLTCKIGLTPGGPQIIVNITGSYMDPKTEKVLTMWKNPFTNETNHVLPLQGVYQKTLMLGDDSVWSLPVPNLGETALVGYDSFSYYDNATGTEEWAVNLVDVFFPDENLKSNDPYFYGTWMKFSSWLGWMNMDGLEGNLVWRMNVELRRPQFLKNHLVGKEDTKNDSL
;
A
#
# COMPACT_ATOMS: atom_id res chain seq x y z
N MET A 1 55.83 -39.76 26.30
CA MET A 1 56.08 -38.77 25.23
C MET A 1 54.83 -38.68 24.40
N GLU A 2 54.05 -37.65 24.73
CA GLU A 2 53.09 -36.88 23.94
C GLU A 2 52.27 -37.58 22.84
N ASN A 3 50.99 -37.75 23.17
CA ASN A 3 49.89 -37.93 22.22
C ASN A 3 49.62 -36.61 21.48
N LEU A 4 49.59 -36.71 20.16
CA LEU A 4 49.26 -35.68 19.21
C LEU A 4 47.76 -35.36 19.28
N MET A 5 47.37 -34.19 19.79
CA MET A 5 45.99 -33.71 19.80
C MET A 5 45.78 -32.79 18.59
N ILE A 6 45.15 -33.31 17.53
CA ILE A 6 44.72 -32.52 16.37
C ILE A 6 43.41 -31.82 16.74
N ILE A 7 43.47 -30.50 16.92
CA ILE A 7 42.30 -29.65 17.07
C ILE A 7 41.83 -29.26 15.67
N CYS A 8 40.76 -29.88 15.18
CA CYS A 8 40.04 -29.41 14.00
C CYS A 8 39.26 -28.14 14.37
N TRP A 9 39.75 -26.99 13.95
CA TRP A 9 38.95 -25.77 13.87
C TRP A 9 37.92 -25.93 12.75
N LEU A 10 36.66 -26.23 13.10
CA LEU A 10 35.53 -25.98 12.22
C LEU A 10 35.36 -24.46 12.11
N LEU A 11 35.94 -23.88 11.06
CA LEU A 11 35.54 -22.57 10.57
C LEU A 11 34.08 -22.69 10.13
N VAL A 12 33.16 -22.34 11.03
CA VAL A 12 31.81 -21.96 10.64
C VAL A 12 31.98 -20.70 9.82
N VAL A 13 32.03 -20.85 8.50
CA VAL A 13 31.82 -19.72 7.59
C VAL A 13 30.38 -19.30 7.85
N ALA A 14 30.19 -18.28 8.69
CA ALA A 14 28.90 -17.62 8.78
C ALA A 14 28.60 -17.14 7.36
N THR A 15 27.57 -17.73 6.74
CA THR A 15 27.08 -17.26 5.45
C THR A 15 26.72 -15.80 5.64
N ALA A 16 27.36 -14.91 4.87
CA ALA A 16 27.03 -13.49 4.92
C ALA A 16 25.53 -13.31 4.65
N PHE A 17 24.88 -12.44 5.41
CA PHE A 17 23.47 -12.11 5.21
C PHE A 17 23.27 -11.56 3.78
N ASP A 18 22.50 -12.26 2.95
CA ASP A 18 22.23 -11.90 1.56
C ASP A 18 20.73 -12.02 1.26
N LEU A 19 20.08 -10.88 1.00
CA LEU A 19 18.66 -10.83 0.67
C LEU A 19 18.33 -11.38 -0.73
N ASN A 20 19.33 -11.69 -1.55
CA ASN A 20 19.14 -12.39 -2.82
C ASN A 20 19.10 -13.92 -2.65
N ASP A 21 19.47 -14.44 -1.46
CA ASP A 21 19.23 -15.85 -1.12
C ASP A 21 17.74 -16.05 -0.79
N PRO A 22 17.00 -16.94 -1.49
CA PRO A 22 15.57 -17.12 -1.29
C PRO A 22 15.15 -17.47 0.14
N LYS A 23 16.00 -18.20 0.87
CA LYS A 23 15.70 -18.55 2.26
C LYS A 23 15.84 -17.32 3.16
N THR A 24 16.96 -16.62 3.06
CA THR A 24 17.24 -15.40 3.83
C THR A 24 16.20 -14.32 3.54
N ASN A 25 15.77 -14.17 2.28
CA ASN A 25 14.71 -13.26 1.88
C ASN A 25 13.37 -13.60 2.53
N LEU A 26 12.91 -14.85 2.43
CA LEU A 26 11.61 -15.24 3.01
C LEU A 26 11.61 -15.15 4.53
N ASP A 27 12.68 -15.60 5.19
CA ASP A 27 12.81 -15.48 6.65
C ASP A 27 12.79 -13.99 7.06
N SER A 28 13.45 -13.12 6.29
CA SER A 28 13.46 -11.66 6.51
C SER A 28 12.07 -11.03 6.39
N VAL A 29 11.30 -11.36 5.35
CA VAL A 29 9.91 -10.90 5.17
C VAL A 29 9.02 -11.41 6.29
N THR A 30 9.20 -12.68 6.69
CA THR A 30 8.40 -13.31 7.76
C THR A 30 8.65 -12.65 9.12
N ARG A 31 9.91 -12.32 9.45
CA ARG A 31 10.30 -11.58 10.66
C ARG A 31 9.79 -10.14 10.66
N THR A 32 9.74 -9.51 9.48
CA THR A 32 9.25 -8.14 9.32
C THR A 32 7.74 -8.07 9.54
N THR A 33 6.97 -8.92 8.86
CA THR A 33 5.49 -8.88 8.87
C THR A 33 4.84 -9.75 9.95
N GLY A 34 5.64 -10.49 10.72
CA GLY A 34 5.20 -11.44 11.74
C GLY A 34 6.34 -11.79 12.70
N SER A 35 6.41 -13.05 13.13
CA SER A 35 7.48 -13.61 13.95
C SER A 35 7.85 -15.01 13.44
N LEU A 36 9.12 -15.42 13.59
CA LEU A 36 9.51 -16.82 13.36
C LEU A 36 9.11 -17.75 14.51
N ASP A 37 8.75 -17.22 15.68
CA ASP A 37 8.23 -18.05 16.77
C ASP A 37 6.74 -18.34 16.54
N PRO A 38 6.34 -19.60 16.29
CA PRO A 38 4.94 -19.95 16.04
C PRO A 38 4.03 -19.76 17.26
N ARG A 39 4.57 -19.46 18.44
CA ARG A 39 3.78 -19.17 19.64
C ARG A 39 3.38 -17.70 19.71
N THR A 40 4.03 -16.83 18.94
CA THR A 40 3.79 -15.39 18.95
C THR A 40 2.59 -15.05 18.06
N SER A 41 1.64 -14.30 18.63
CA SER A 41 0.60 -13.60 17.89
C SER A 41 1.09 -12.17 17.61
N THR A 42 1.23 -11.81 16.35
CA THR A 42 1.65 -10.47 15.92
C THR A 42 0.42 -9.66 15.53
N VAL A 43 0.33 -8.42 16.00
CA VAL A 43 -0.74 -7.47 15.64
C VAL A 43 -0.13 -6.38 14.75
N ASN A 44 -0.71 -6.22 13.57
CA ASN A 44 -0.32 -5.23 12.58
C ASN A 44 -1.47 -4.23 12.43
N TYR A 45 -1.22 -2.97 12.77
CA TYR A 45 -2.21 -1.92 12.73
C TYR A 45 -2.30 -1.28 11.35
N ILE A 46 -3.51 -0.84 11.00
CA ILE A 46 -3.84 -0.17 9.75
C ILE A 46 -4.57 1.12 10.09
N ASN A 47 -4.03 2.26 9.63
CA ASN A 47 -4.67 3.57 9.73
C ASN A 47 -4.67 4.24 8.36
N GLY A 48 -5.84 4.37 7.76
CA GLY A 48 -5.97 4.77 6.37
C GLY A 48 -7.14 5.70 6.09
N THR A 49 -7.17 6.13 4.83
CA THR A 49 -8.20 6.97 4.24
C THR A 49 -8.71 6.29 2.97
N ILE A 50 -10.02 6.36 2.78
CA ILE A 50 -10.69 5.85 1.59
C ILE A 50 -11.26 7.02 0.81
N LEU A 51 -10.98 6.99 -0.49
CA LEU A 51 -11.39 7.96 -1.49
C LEU A 51 -12.28 7.25 -2.52
N ILE A 52 -13.16 8.00 -3.17
CA ILE A 52 -14.00 7.53 -4.26
C ILE A 52 -13.82 8.44 -5.48
N ARG A 53 -13.83 7.83 -6.68
CA ARG A 53 -13.89 8.55 -7.95
C ARG A 53 -14.88 7.84 -8.87
N PHE A 54 -15.87 8.58 -9.34
CA PHE A 54 -16.66 8.20 -10.53
C PHE A 54 -15.93 8.72 -11.78
N ASP A 55 -16.10 8.06 -12.92
CA ASP A 55 -15.34 8.33 -14.15
C ASP A 55 -15.42 9.80 -14.61
N ASP A 56 -16.51 10.51 -14.34
CA ASP A 56 -16.71 11.92 -14.72
C ASP A 56 -16.55 12.91 -13.55
N SER A 57 -15.94 12.47 -12.45
CA SER A 57 -15.87 13.24 -11.20
C SER A 57 -14.44 13.34 -10.64
N GLY A 58 -14.23 14.36 -9.80
CA GLY A 58 -13.02 14.47 -8.99
C GLY A 58 -12.97 13.44 -7.86
N LEU A 59 -11.78 13.20 -7.33
CA LEU A 59 -11.55 12.32 -6.20
C LEU A 59 -12.14 12.92 -4.90
N GLN A 60 -12.88 12.12 -4.12
CA GLN A 60 -13.56 12.56 -2.90
C GLN A 60 -13.16 11.69 -1.71
N LYS A 61 -12.78 12.29 -0.58
CA LYS A 61 -12.57 11.59 0.70
C LYS A 61 -13.91 11.17 1.30
N VAL A 62 -14.09 9.89 1.60
CA VAL A 62 -15.36 9.33 2.09
C VAL A 62 -15.27 8.68 3.46
N PHE A 63 -14.16 8.00 3.77
CA PHE A 63 -13.99 7.32 5.06
C PHE A 63 -12.56 7.48 5.58
N LEU A 64 -12.41 7.42 6.90
CA LEU A 64 -11.19 6.88 7.49
C LEU A 64 -11.40 5.38 7.69
N LEU A 65 -10.32 4.61 7.53
CA LEU A 65 -10.30 3.17 7.71
C LEU A 65 -9.31 2.85 8.83
N GLU A 66 -9.73 2.08 9.82
CA GLU A 66 -8.87 1.80 10.96
C GLU A 66 -9.09 0.40 11.50
N GLY A 67 -8.03 -0.29 11.89
CA GLY A 67 -8.14 -1.62 12.49
C GLY A 67 -6.82 -2.37 12.51
N PHE A 68 -6.90 -3.68 12.55
CA PHE A 68 -5.73 -4.54 12.66
C PHE A 68 -5.89 -5.88 11.95
N ASN A 69 -4.76 -6.41 11.50
CA ASN A 69 -4.58 -7.82 11.25
C ASN A 69 -3.89 -8.47 12.47
N ILE A 70 -4.36 -9.63 12.89
CA ILE A 70 -3.71 -10.46 13.92
C ILE A 70 -3.30 -11.80 13.32
N ALA A 71 -2.01 -12.11 13.38
CA ALA A 71 -1.43 -13.21 12.65
C ALA A 71 -0.45 -14.05 13.48
N ARG A 72 -0.26 -15.29 13.03
CA ARG A 72 0.76 -16.23 13.50
C ARG A 72 1.41 -16.90 12.30
N LYS A 73 2.74 -17.05 12.32
CA LYS A 73 3.49 -17.75 11.28
C LYS A 73 3.85 -19.15 11.78
N VAL A 74 3.38 -20.18 11.09
CA VAL A 74 3.63 -21.59 11.44
C VAL A 74 4.65 -22.19 10.47
N PRO A 75 5.84 -22.61 10.93
CA PRO A 75 6.84 -23.25 10.09
C PRO A 75 6.29 -24.50 9.38
N LYS A 76 6.62 -24.64 8.10
CA LYS A 76 6.31 -25.78 7.23
C LYS A 76 7.54 -26.13 6.41
N SER A 77 7.55 -27.31 5.79
CA SER A 77 8.66 -27.72 4.90
C SER A 77 8.86 -26.79 3.70
N PHE A 78 7.80 -26.09 3.27
CA PHE A 78 7.86 -25.14 2.16
C PHE A 78 8.21 -23.70 2.58
N GLY A 79 8.32 -23.41 3.88
CA GLY A 79 8.44 -22.03 4.40
C GLY A 79 7.54 -21.84 5.61
N TYR A 80 6.56 -20.94 5.52
CA TYR A 80 5.64 -20.63 6.61
C TYR A 80 4.20 -20.59 6.13
N LEU A 81 3.30 -21.10 6.96
CA LEU A 81 1.88 -20.85 6.83
C LEU A 81 1.52 -19.64 7.71
N SER A 82 1.02 -18.57 7.11
CA SER A 82 0.47 -17.43 7.84
C SER A 82 -0.99 -17.67 8.12
N LEU A 83 -1.33 -17.79 9.40
CA LEU A 83 -2.68 -17.88 9.90
C LEU A 83 -3.09 -16.50 10.39
N SER A 84 -4.15 -15.89 9.83
CA SER A 84 -4.52 -14.54 10.24
C SER A 84 -6.01 -14.25 10.17
N ARG A 85 -6.40 -13.20 10.91
CA ARG A 85 -7.71 -12.57 10.90
C ARG A 85 -7.53 -11.07 10.75
N GLU A 86 -8.52 -10.44 10.15
CA GLU A 86 -8.49 -9.01 9.86
C GLU A 86 -9.80 -8.33 10.30
N PHE A 87 -9.68 -7.31 11.15
CA PHE A 87 -10.79 -6.50 11.62
C PHE A 87 -10.54 -5.02 11.37
N LEU A 88 -11.40 -4.35 10.60
CA LEU A 88 -11.33 -2.91 10.38
C LEU A 88 -12.71 -2.26 10.41
N VAL A 89 -12.74 -1.02 10.87
CA VAL A 89 -13.92 -0.19 10.94
C VAL A 89 -13.83 0.98 9.97
N TYR A 90 -14.99 1.40 9.47
CA TYR A 90 -15.13 2.64 8.72
C TYR A 90 -15.51 3.77 9.68
N ARG A 91 -14.81 4.90 9.59
CA ARG A 91 -15.09 6.09 10.39
C ARG A 91 -15.50 7.25 9.51
N ASN A 92 -16.31 8.15 10.08
CA ASN A 92 -16.62 9.42 9.48
C ASN A 92 -15.34 10.24 9.35
N TYR A 93 -15.00 10.66 8.13
CA TYR A 93 -13.73 11.35 7.91
C TYR A 93 -13.66 12.77 8.52
N LYS A 94 -14.81 13.39 8.80
CA LYS A 94 -14.88 14.68 9.46
C LYS A 94 -14.83 14.56 10.98
N THR A 95 -15.47 13.55 11.58
CA THR A 95 -15.61 13.49 13.05
C THR A 95 -14.69 12.46 13.71
N GLY A 96 -14.22 11.45 12.96
CA GLY A 96 -13.43 10.34 13.48
C GLY A 96 -14.25 9.23 14.16
N GLU A 97 -15.58 9.33 14.20
CA GLU A 97 -16.43 8.32 14.83
C GLU A 97 -16.64 7.10 13.93
N ILE A 98 -16.74 5.92 14.54
CA ILE A 98 -17.09 4.68 13.85
C ILE A 98 -18.52 4.79 13.31
N LEU A 99 -18.71 4.44 12.04
CA LEU A 99 -19.98 4.54 11.36
C LEU A 99 -20.77 3.24 11.49
N ASP A 100 -22.04 3.36 11.86
CA ASP A 100 -23.06 2.31 11.67
C ASP A 100 -23.92 2.58 10.42
N VAL A 101 -24.05 3.86 10.03
CA VAL A 101 -24.82 4.33 8.87
C VAL A 101 -23.99 5.32 8.07
N PHE A 102 -24.04 5.19 6.75
CA PHE A 102 -23.44 6.13 5.80
C PHE A 102 -24.50 6.73 4.89
N VAL A 103 -24.39 8.03 4.62
CA VAL A 103 -25.20 8.69 3.58
C VAL A 103 -24.25 9.10 2.47
N ASN A 104 -24.41 8.49 1.30
CA ASN A 104 -23.59 8.82 0.14
C ASN A 104 -23.99 10.21 -0.38
N ASP A 105 -23.08 11.18 -0.36
CA ASP A 105 -23.39 12.54 -0.78
C ASP A 105 -23.77 12.64 -2.27
N ALA A 106 -23.20 11.78 -3.13
CA ALA A 106 -23.47 11.75 -4.56
C ALA A 106 -24.84 11.14 -4.89
N THR A 107 -25.22 10.04 -4.24
CA THR A 107 -26.48 9.33 -4.55
C THR A 107 -27.62 9.63 -3.59
N ARG A 108 -27.32 10.26 -2.44
CA ARG A 108 -28.24 10.50 -1.31
C ARG A 108 -28.83 9.20 -0.71
N THR A 109 -28.25 8.05 -1.04
CA THR A 109 -28.67 6.75 -0.50
C THR A 109 -28.16 6.62 0.94
N VAL A 110 -29.02 6.11 1.82
CA VAL A 110 -28.68 5.76 3.20
C VAL A 110 -28.31 4.28 3.21
N ASN A 111 -27.09 3.97 3.64
CA ASN A 111 -26.55 2.61 3.67
C ASN A 111 -26.20 2.18 5.09
N GLU A 112 -26.42 0.90 5.38
CA GLU A 112 -25.84 0.22 6.54
C GLU A 112 -24.34 0.00 6.30
N VAL A 113 -23.52 0.24 7.32
CA VAL A 113 -22.07 0.04 7.23
C VAL A 113 -21.70 -1.38 7.64
N PHE A 114 -20.96 -2.07 6.76
CA PHE A 114 -20.44 -3.41 7.03
C PHE A 114 -18.93 -3.33 7.29
N ASN A 115 -18.54 -3.28 8.56
CA ASN A 115 -17.14 -3.31 8.98
C ASN A 115 -16.44 -4.62 8.53
N ILE A 116 -15.14 -4.55 8.28
CA ILE A 116 -14.31 -5.68 7.84
C ILE A 116 -14.07 -6.61 9.02
N HIS A 117 -14.33 -7.90 8.84
CA HIS A 117 -14.10 -8.96 9.83
C HIS A 117 -13.77 -10.27 9.11
N ASN A 118 -12.73 -10.24 8.28
CA ASN A 118 -12.34 -11.36 7.44
C ASN A 118 -11.67 -12.45 8.30
N ASP A 119 -12.24 -13.66 8.29
CA ASP A 119 -11.70 -14.82 9.01
C ASP A 119 -12.04 -16.13 8.26
N PRO A 120 -11.07 -16.85 7.68
CA PRO A 120 -9.63 -16.61 7.76
C PRO A 120 -9.08 -15.72 6.63
N VAL A 121 -7.89 -15.16 6.84
CA VAL A 121 -7.04 -14.50 5.83
C VAL A 121 -5.68 -15.19 5.80
N ASN A 122 -5.66 -16.46 5.39
CA ASN A 122 -4.46 -17.29 5.42
C ASN A 122 -3.59 -17.11 4.16
N ALA A 123 -2.27 -17.26 4.30
CA ALA A 123 -1.34 -17.16 3.17
C ALA A 123 -0.17 -18.15 3.31
N ASN A 124 0.30 -18.68 2.18
CA ASN A 124 1.51 -19.50 2.13
C ASN A 124 2.72 -18.62 1.78
N PHE A 125 3.67 -18.54 2.71
CA PHE A 125 4.99 -17.96 2.49
C PHE A 125 5.91 -19.09 2.05
N THR A 126 6.19 -19.19 0.75
CA THR A 126 6.94 -20.32 0.17
C THR A 126 8.36 -19.91 -0.22
N TYR A 127 9.34 -20.75 0.09
CA TYR A 127 10.72 -20.57 -0.38
C TYR A 127 10.81 -20.67 -1.91
N GLY A 128 11.78 -19.97 -2.51
CA GLY A 128 12.07 -19.99 -3.94
C GLY A 128 11.94 -18.61 -4.58
N PRO A 129 10.73 -18.01 -4.60
CA PRO A 129 10.56 -16.62 -5.02
C PRO A 129 11.30 -15.65 -4.10
N ILE A 130 11.84 -14.58 -4.68
CA ILE A 130 12.38 -13.44 -3.96
C ILE A 130 11.29 -12.38 -3.87
N THR A 131 10.93 -11.97 -2.65
CA THR A 131 10.15 -10.76 -2.44
C THR A 131 11.00 -9.56 -2.86
N PRO A 132 10.57 -8.74 -3.84
CA PRO A 132 11.34 -7.61 -4.31
C PRO A 132 11.68 -6.65 -3.16
N PHE A 133 12.94 -6.22 -3.09
CA PHE A 133 13.40 -5.33 -2.04
C PHE A 133 14.29 -4.21 -2.58
N ILE A 134 14.39 -3.13 -1.81
CA ILE A 134 15.34 -2.04 -2.03
C ILE A 134 16.00 -1.66 -0.71
N ILE A 135 17.31 -1.48 -0.73
CA ILE A 135 18.09 -0.94 0.41
C ILE A 135 18.20 0.58 0.22
N LEU A 136 17.88 1.32 1.27
CA LEU A 136 17.81 2.79 1.30
C LEU A 136 18.97 3.38 2.13
N GLU A 137 19.26 4.68 1.96
CA GLU A 137 20.44 5.37 2.48
C GLU A 137 20.46 5.62 4.01
N ASN A 138 19.43 5.23 4.77
CA ASN A 138 19.35 5.45 6.22
C ASN A 138 19.07 4.17 7.03
N ASP A 139 19.84 3.11 6.78
CA ASP A 139 19.67 1.81 7.46
C ASP A 139 18.22 1.32 7.34
N ARG A 140 17.66 1.40 6.14
CA ARG A 140 16.31 0.92 5.83
C ARG A 140 16.36 -0.03 4.66
N VAL A 141 15.47 -1.02 4.71
CA VAL A 141 15.14 -1.89 3.58
C VAL A 141 13.64 -1.95 3.45
N ALA A 142 13.16 -1.84 2.22
CA ALA A 142 11.75 -1.95 1.88
C ALA A 142 11.49 -3.25 1.14
N PHE A 143 10.59 -4.09 1.64
CA PHE A 143 10.03 -5.23 0.92
C PHE A 143 8.74 -4.80 0.22
N ASN A 144 8.56 -5.18 -1.05
CA ASN A 144 7.39 -4.83 -1.86
C ASN A 144 6.57 -6.09 -2.12
N GLU A 145 5.28 -6.03 -1.80
CA GLU A 145 4.32 -7.10 -2.09
C GLU A 145 3.12 -6.49 -2.83
N ASP A 146 3.06 -6.74 -4.14
CA ASP A 146 2.03 -6.21 -5.02
C ASP A 146 1.08 -7.35 -5.42
N ILE A 147 -0.18 -7.28 -5.01
CA ILE A 147 -1.22 -8.30 -5.23
C ILE A 147 -2.28 -7.75 -6.17
N LEU A 148 -2.29 -8.25 -7.40
CA LEU A 148 -3.20 -7.80 -8.46
C LEU A 148 -4.29 -8.87 -8.63
N LEU A 149 -5.47 -8.59 -8.10
CA LEU A 149 -6.55 -9.54 -7.90
C LEU A 149 -7.52 -9.53 -9.07
N GLN A 150 -7.80 -10.73 -9.58
CA GLN A 150 -8.90 -10.97 -10.51
C GLN A 150 -9.45 -12.37 -10.30
N TYR A 151 -10.72 -12.47 -9.91
CA TYR A 151 -11.38 -13.74 -9.67
C TYR A 151 -12.91 -13.62 -9.84
N PRO A 152 -13.65 -14.74 -10.01
CA PRO A 152 -15.10 -14.70 -10.10
C PRO A 152 -15.72 -13.99 -8.90
N ASN A 153 -16.56 -12.99 -9.15
CA ASN A 153 -17.20 -12.23 -8.09
C ASN A 153 -18.20 -13.12 -7.35
N VAL A 154 -18.07 -13.24 -6.04
CA VAL A 154 -19.01 -14.01 -5.21
C VAL A 154 -20.42 -13.40 -5.20
N LEU A 155 -20.54 -12.11 -5.53
CA LEU A 155 -21.79 -11.41 -5.78
C LEU A 155 -22.08 -11.44 -7.28
N ASP A 156 -22.74 -12.50 -7.75
CA ASP A 156 -23.05 -12.63 -9.16
C ASP A 156 -24.08 -11.57 -9.63
N PRO A 157 -23.93 -10.97 -10.83
CA PRO A 157 -24.82 -9.91 -11.30
C PRO A 157 -26.29 -10.30 -11.43
N LYS A 158 -26.60 -11.59 -11.57
CA LYS A 158 -27.98 -12.05 -11.73
C LYS A 158 -28.75 -11.99 -10.41
N HIS A 159 -28.10 -12.31 -9.29
CA HIS A 159 -28.74 -12.33 -7.97
C HIS A 159 -28.42 -11.09 -7.10
N TYR A 160 -27.36 -10.34 -7.42
CA TYR A 160 -26.93 -9.15 -6.65
C TYR A 160 -26.69 -7.91 -7.52
N PRO A 161 -27.58 -7.54 -8.46
CA PRO A 161 -27.33 -6.48 -9.45
C PRO A 161 -27.05 -5.09 -8.84
N ARG A 162 -27.46 -4.84 -7.59
CA ARG A 162 -27.19 -3.58 -6.87
C ARG A 162 -25.80 -3.51 -6.25
N PHE A 163 -25.19 -4.66 -5.99
CA PHE A 163 -24.03 -4.79 -5.09
C PHE A 163 -22.74 -5.21 -5.82
N THR A 164 -22.77 -5.29 -7.14
CA THR A 164 -21.65 -5.78 -7.94
C THR A 164 -21.47 -4.99 -9.22
N ALA A 165 -20.20 -4.78 -9.61
CA ALA A 165 -19.83 -4.16 -10.88
C ALA A 165 -19.80 -5.16 -12.04
N GLY A 166 -19.88 -6.46 -11.77
CA GLY A 166 -19.82 -7.46 -12.82
C GLY A 166 -19.54 -8.88 -12.31
N PRO A 167 -19.36 -9.82 -13.24
CA PRO A 167 -19.08 -11.22 -12.91
C PRO A 167 -17.67 -11.45 -12.36
N THR A 168 -16.78 -10.47 -12.47
CA THR A 168 -15.38 -10.53 -12.02
C THR A 168 -15.16 -9.48 -10.93
N TYR A 169 -14.54 -9.88 -9.84
CA TYR A 169 -14.02 -8.96 -8.84
C TYR A 169 -12.58 -8.60 -9.20
N GLU A 170 -12.29 -7.30 -9.13
CA GLU A 170 -10.97 -6.73 -9.44
C GLU A 170 -10.55 -5.76 -8.34
N ALA A 171 -9.28 -5.90 -7.93
CA ALA A 171 -8.63 -4.97 -7.03
C ALA A 171 -7.11 -5.06 -7.19
N ASP A 172 -6.43 -3.97 -6.89
CA ASP A 172 -4.98 -3.92 -6.82
C ASP A 172 -4.60 -3.56 -5.40
N GLU A 173 -3.73 -4.33 -4.75
CA GLU A 173 -3.22 -4.07 -3.40
C GLU A 173 -1.70 -3.97 -3.43
N LEU A 174 -1.17 -2.84 -3.00
CA LEU A 174 0.24 -2.48 -3.11
C LEU A 174 0.79 -2.28 -1.70
N PHE A 175 1.64 -3.18 -1.23
CA PHE A 175 2.22 -3.14 0.11
C PHE A 175 3.71 -2.86 0.06
N GLN A 176 4.17 -2.01 0.97
CA GLN A 176 5.60 -1.87 1.28
C GLN A 176 5.84 -1.96 2.78
N PHE A 177 6.84 -2.75 3.17
CA PHE A 177 7.23 -2.97 4.56
C PHE A 177 8.67 -2.53 4.77
N TYR A 178 8.88 -1.58 5.68
CA TYR A 178 10.17 -0.97 5.96
C TYR A 178 10.68 -1.42 7.32
N THR A 179 11.91 -1.92 7.37
CA THR A 179 12.59 -2.25 8.63
C THR A 179 14.06 -1.81 8.59
N ARG A 180 14.73 -1.88 9.74
CA ARG A 180 16.16 -1.56 9.84
C ARG A 180 17.00 -2.66 9.22
N TYR A 181 17.85 -2.33 8.26
CA TYR A 181 18.70 -3.33 7.60
C TYR A 181 19.69 -3.97 8.60
N SER A 182 20.28 -3.17 9.47
CA SER A 182 21.21 -3.61 10.52
C SER A 182 20.58 -4.60 11.49
N THR A 183 19.34 -4.36 11.91
CA THR A 183 18.57 -5.25 12.81
C THR A 183 18.09 -6.49 12.07
N LEU A 184 17.68 -6.34 10.81
CA LEU A 184 17.30 -7.45 9.94
C LEU A 184 18.46 -8.42 9.72
N ALA A 185 19.68 -7.90 9.53
CA ALA A 185 20.88 -8.71 9.32
C ALA A 185 21.26 -9.58 10.53
N ASP A 186 20.82 -9.21 11.74
CA ASP A 186 20.92 -10.07 12.92
C ASP A 186 19.83 -11.15 12.88
N THR A 187 20.19 -12.32 12.38
CA THR A 187 19.29 -13.47 12.22
C THR A 187 18.79 -14.08 13.53
N GLN A 188 19.28 -13.65 14.70
CA GLN A 188 18.78 -14.11 16.00
C GLN A 188 17.46 -13.43 16.42
N ILE A 189 17.11 -12.29 15.79
CA ILE A 189 15.90 -11.53 16.13
C ILE A 189 14.70 -12.09 15.37
N ASN A 190 13.85 -12.88 16.02
CA ASN A 190 12.72 -13.55 15.35
C ASN A 190 11.56 -12.63 14.93
N ASP A 191 11.47 -11.43 15.51
CA ASP A 191 10.36 -10.49 15.35
C ASP A 191 10.92 -9.07 15.21
N LEU A 192 10.69 -8.45 14.06
CA LEU A 192 11.22 -7.12 13.73
C LEU A 192 10.14 -6.06 13.72
N ASN A 193 10.48 -4.88 14.19
CA ASN A 193 9.63 -3.71 14.02
C ASN A 193 9.57 -3.32 12.54
N TYR A 194 8.40 -2.88 12.09
CA TYR A 194 8.24 -2.29 10.77
C TYR A 194 7.23 -1.15 10.79
N THR A 195 7.46 -0.20 9.88
CA THR A 195 6.46 0.74 9.35
C THR A 195 6.20 0.36 7.91
N GLY A 196 5.00 0.62 7.40
CA GLY A 196 4.62 0.17 6.07
C GLY A 196 3.52 1.02 5.47
N THR A 197 3.38 0.91 4.17
CA THR A 197 2.31 1.55 3.41
C THR A 197 1.43 0.46 2.79
N TRP A 198 0.15 0.76 2.65
CA TRP A 198 -0.74 0.01 1.79
C TRP A 198 -1.55 0.98 0.97
N GLY A 199 -1.69 0.70 -0.31
CA GLY A 199 -2.70 1.33 -1.10
C GLY A 199 -3.42 0.35 -1.98
N ARG A 200 -4.65 0.71 -2.31
CA ARG A 200 -5.52 -0.16 -3.09
C ARG A 200 -6.40 0.62 -4.05
N ARG A 201 -6.66 0.04 -5.22
CA ARG A 201 -7.83 0.38 -6.04
C ARG A 201 -8.77 -0.82 -6.01
N SER A 202 -10.08 -0.58 -5.88
CA SER A 202 -11.07 -1.63 -6.08
C SER A 202 -12.38 -1.09 -6.63
N GLN A 203 -13.24 -2.01 -7.08
CA GLN A 203 -14.66 -1.74 -7.27
C GLN A 203 -15.30 -1.16 -5.99
N PHE A 204 -16.45 -0.50 -6.14
CA PHE A 204 -17.21 0.02 -4.99
C PHE A 204 -17.58 -1.09 -4.00
N LEU A 205 -17.54 -0.77 -2.70
CA LEU A 205 -17.97 -1.69 -1.65
C LEU A 205 -19.44 -2.10 -1.88
N PRO A 206 -19.80 -3.39 -1.69
CA PRO A 206 -21.15 -3.89 -2.00
C PRO A 206 -22.27 -3.11 -1.31
N TRP A 207 -22.05 -2.76 -0.04
CA TRP A 207 -23.02 -2.07 0.79
C TRP A 207 -23.20 -0.59 0.46
N LEU A 208 -22.36 -0.01 -0.40
CA LEU A 208 -22.59 1.33 -0.96
C LEU A 208 -23.68 1.33 -2.05
N GLU A 209 -24.02 0.15 -2.56
CA GLU A 209 -25.08 -0.03 -3.57
C GLU A 209 -24.81 0.70 -4.90
N LEU A 210 -23.52 0.87 -5.20
CA LEU A 210 -23.03 1.52 -6.42
C LEU A 210 -22.63 0.52 -7.50
N GLY A 211 -22.97 -0.77 -7.37
CA GLY A 211 -22.42 -1.84 -8.22
C GLY A 211 -22.36 -1.49 -9.71
N PRO A 212 -23.47 -1.13 -10.36
CA PRO A 212 -23.49 -0.81 -11.79
C PRO A 212 -22.86 0.53 -12.19
N GLN A 213 -22.46 1.36 -11.23
CA GLN A 213 -21.92 2.68 -11.52
C GLN A 213 -20.45 2.59 -11.93
N PRO A 214 -20.02 3.32 -12.97
CA PRO A 214 -18.61 3.39 -13.34
C PRO A 214 -17.81 4.17 -12.29
N GLY A 215 -16.67 3.62 -11.90
CA GLY A 215 -15.76 4.24 -10.95
C GLY A 215 -15.15 3.26 -9.96
N HIS A 216 -14.31 3.80 -9.09
CA HIS A 216 -13.48 3.01 -8.19
C HIS A 216 -13.33 3.66 -6.82
N MET A 217 -12.97 2.83 -5.85
CA MET A 217 -12.47 3.27 -4.54
C MET A 217 -10.96 3.20 -4.53
N TYR A 218 -10.35 4.15 -3.83
CA TYR A 218 -8.90 4.23 -3.63
C TYR A 218 -8.62 4.28 -2.13
N TYR A 219 -7.64 3.51 -1.69
CA TYR A 219 -7.27 3.37 -0.31
C TYR A 219 -5.80 3.77 -0.18
N ILE A 220 -5.48 4.49 0.88
CA ILE A 220 -4.11 4.70 1.32
C ILE A 220 -4.07 4.55 2.84
N SER A 221 -3.14 3.75 3.35
CA SER A 221 -2.92 3.60 4.78
C SER A 221 -1.46 3.53 5.13
N THR A 222 -1.18 4.08 6.31
CA THR A 222 0.02 3.83 7.07
C THR A 222 -0.21 2.62 7.97
N ASN A 223 0.73 1.68 7.95
CA ASN A 223 0.66 0.43 8.69
C ASN A 223 1.89 0.31 9.61
N TRP A 224 1.73 -0.36 10.75
CA TRP A 224 2.86 -0.63 11.64
C TRP A 224 2.61 -1.85 12.52
N LYS A 225 3.68 -2.45 13.01
CA LYS A 225 3.59 -3.49 14.04
C LYS A 225 3.25 -2.87 15.40
N CYS A 226 2.22 -3.38 16.06
CA CYS A 226 1.89 -3.03 17.44
C CYS A 226 2.88 -3.70 18.40
N LEU A 227 3.70 -2.91 19.10
CA LEU A 227 4.73 -3.42 19.99
C LEU A 227 4.15 -3.99 21.29
N ASN A 228 2.97 -3.52 21.70
CA ASN A 228 2.24 -4.05 22.86
C ASN A 228 1.05 -4.93 22.43
N GLY A 229 1.05 -5.44 21.19
CA GLY A 229 -0.02 -6.25 20.64
C GLY A 229 -1.35 -5.50 20.64
N LEU A 230 -2.45 -6.15 21.03
CA LEU A 230 -3.78 -5.54 21.06
C LEU A 230 -3.88 -4.32 21.99
N ALA A 231 -2.95 -4.10 22.92
CA ALA A 231 -2.98 -2.92 23.79
C ALA A 231 -2.68 -1.61 23.04
N ASP A 232 -2.10 -1.67 21.83
CA ASP A 232 -1.89 -0.50 20.97
C ASP A 232 -3.13 -0.19 20.09
N VAL A 233 -4.17 -1.05 20.11
CA VAL A 233 -5.41 -0.84 19.35
C VAL A 233 -6.38 0.05 20.15
N PRO A 234 -7.04 1.04 19.54
CA PRO A 234 -8.01 1.91 20.22
C PRO A 234 -9.13 1.16 20.93
N ASP A 235 -9.51 1.68 22.10
CA ASP A 235 -10.48 1.05 22.98
C ASP A 235 -11.88 0.91 22.35
N ASP A 236 -12.29 1.85 21.48
CA ASP A 236 -13.58 1.80 20.79
C ASP A 236 -13.65 0.65 19.79
N ILE A 237 -12.57 0.39 19.05
CA ILE A 237 -12.42 -0.79 18.18
C ILE A 237 -12.40 -2.07 19.03
N LEU A 238 -11.59 -2.12 20.09
CA LEU A 238 -11.51 -3.31 20.96
C LEU A 238 -12.84 -3.61 21.67
N ALA A 239 -13.65 -2.60 22.00
CA ALA A 239 -14.98 -2.81 22.58
C ALA A 239 -15.92 -3.54 21.61
N ILE A 240 -15.87 -3.19 20.32
CA ILE A 240 -16.62 -3.89 19.26
C ILE A 240 -16.10 -5.32 19.12
N VAL A 241 -14.79 -5.50 19.06
CA VAL A 241 -14.18 -6.84 18.93
C VAL A 241 -14.58 -7.73 20.11
N LYS A 242 -14.40 -7.28 21.36
CA LYS A 242 -14.73 -8.06 22.55
C LYS A 242 -16.21 -8.44 22.63
N SER A 243 -17.10 -7.56 22.17
CA SER A 243 -18.55 -7.77 22.28
C SER A 243 -19.15 -8.59 21.13
N LYS A 244 -18.69 -8.38 19.89
CA LYS A 244 -19.28 -8.97 18.68
C LYS A 244 -18.39 -10.01 18.01
N TYR A 245 -17.07 -9.90 18.15
CA TYR A 245 -16.08 -10.69 17.41
C TYR A 245 -14.95 -11.22 18.32
N PRO A 246 -15.25 -11.88 19.45
CA PRO A 246 -14.23 -12.23 20.46
C PRO A 246 -13.11 -13.12 19.92
N GLN A 247 -13.32 -13.84 18.82
CA GLN A 247 -12.29 -14.65 18.15
C GLN A 247 -11.14 -13.81 17.57
N PHE A 248 -11.33 -12.50 17.34
CA PHE A 248 -10.27 -11.61 16.85
C PHE A 248 -9.35 -11.12 17.97
N MET A 249 -9.57 -11.56 19.22
CA MET A 249 -8.67 -11.31 20.34
C MET A 249 -7.40 -12.18 20.33
N ASP A 250 -7.30 -13.15 19.41
CA ASP A 250 -6.09 -13.94 19.20
C ASP A 250 -5.95 -14.41 17.73
N ALA A 251 -4.73 -14.67 17.31
CA ALA A 251 -4.42 -15.24 16.00
C ALA A 251 -4.95 -16.69 15.91
N PRO A 252 -5.42 -17.14 14.73
CA PRO A 252 -5.85 -18.53 14.56
C PRO A 252 -4.73 -19.54 14.84
N THR A 253 -5.11 -20.68 15.39
CA THR A 253 -4.21 -21.84 15.64
C THR A 253 -4.42 -22.96 14.63
N SER A 254 -5.53 -22.92 13.87
CA SER A 254 -5.90 -23.85 12.81
C SER A 254 -5.83 -23.18 11.43
N TYR A 255 -5.62 -24.01 10.42
CA TYR A 255 -5.76 -23.61 9.02
C TYR A 255 -7.17 -23.90 8.54
N ASP A 256 -7.88 -22.85 8.14
CA ASP A 256 -9.25 -22.91 7.64
C ASP A 256 -9.31 -22.34 6.21
N VAL A 257 -10.28 -22.82 5.42
CA VAL A 257 -10.51 -22.43 4.02
C VAL A 257 -12.00 -22.45 3.68
N PRO A 258 -12.46 -21.68 2.67
CA PRO A 258 -11.69 -20.70 1.90
C PRO A 258 -11.37 -19.45 2.75
N ASN A 259 -10.39 -18.65 2.30
CA ASN A 259 -10.22 -17.30 2.85
C ASN A 259 -11.50 -16.50 2.65
N GLN A 260 -11.82 -15.67 3.64
CA GLN A 260 -12.94 -14.75 3.57
C GLN A 260 -12.49 -13.37 3.09
N THR A 261 -13.41 -12.71 2.41
CA THR A 261 -13.30 -11.31 1.97
C THR A 261 -14.53 -10.53 2.43
N SER A 262 -14.42 -9.20 2.43
CA SER A 262 -15.55 -8.31 2.73
C SER A 262 -16.77 -8.58 1.83
N TRP A 263 -16.55 -9.04 0.59
CA TRP A 263 -17.62 -9.44 -0.33
C TRP A 263 -18.29 -10.74 0.10
N SER A 264 -17.52 -11.76 0.50
CA SER A 264 -18.09 -13.03 0.95
C SER A 264 -18.86 -12.88 2.28
N ASN A 265 -18.36 -12.04 3.18
CA ASN A 265 -19.02 -11.73 4.45
C ASN A 265 -20.32 -10.96 4.23
N PHE A 266 -20.29 -9.93 3.37
CA PHE A 266 -21.51 -9.24 2.95
C PHE A 266 -22.54 -10.20 2.35
N LYS A 267 -22.13 -11.04 1.39
CA LYS A 267 -23.01 -12.03 0.76
C LYS A 267 -23.68 -12.94 1.79
N ALA A 268 -22.93 -13.43 2.78
CA ALA A 268 -23.46 -14.33 3.81
C ALA A 268 -24.60 -13.66 4.62
N VAL A 269 -24.43 -12.38 4.97
CA VAL A 269 -25.48 -11.61 5.67
C VAL A 269 -26.71 -11.41 4.78
N ILE A 270 -26.52 -10.99 3.53
CA ILE A 270 -27.62 -10.78 2.59
C ILE A 270 -28.40 -12.07 2.33
N ASP A 271 -27.71 -13.19 2.13
CA ASP A 271 -28.34 -14.48 1.89
C ASP A 271 -29.18 -14.93 3.08
N GLN A 272 -28.67 -14.72 4.30
CA GLN A 272 -29.39 -15.07 5.51
C GLN A 272 -30.65 -14.19 5.65
N ARG A 273 -30.53 -12.87 5.45
CA ARG A 273 -31.67 -11.94 5.49
C ARG A 273 -32.76 -12.32 4.48
N ARG A 274 -32.37 -12.62 3.23
CA ARG A 274 -33.32 -13.05 2.19
C ARG A 274 -34.03 -14.35 2.55
N LYS A 275 -33.33 -15.33 3.14
CA LYS A 275 -33.94 -16.58 3.64
C LYS A 275 -34.95 -16.31 4.76
N ASP A 276 -34.65 -15.33 5.61
CA ASP A 276 -35.49 -14.93 6.73
C ASP A 276 -36.61 -13.94 6.33
N GLY A 277 -36.72 -13.58 5.05
CA GLY A 277 -37.69 -12.61 4.54
C GLY A 277 -37.43 -11.16 4.96
N GLN A 278 -36.20 -10.84 5.37
CA GLN A 278 -35.76 -9.51 5.80
C GLN A 278 -35.24 -8.68 4.61
N PRO A 279 -35.25 -7.34 4.71
CA PRO A 279 -34.59 -6.47 3.73
C PRO A 279 -33.09 -6.75 3.62
N ASP A 280 -32.53 -6.58 2.42
CA ASP A 280 -31.08 -6.72 2.19
C ASP A 280 -30.27 -5.75 3.09
N ILE A 281 -30.70 -4.50 3.17
CA ILE A 281 -30.07 -3.43 3.96
C ILE A 281 -31.02 -3.04 5.10
N ILE A 282 -30.50 -3.02 6.33
CA ILE A 282 -31.24 -2.63 7.53
C ILE A 282 -30.53 -1.44 8.15
N ILE A 283 -31.16 -0.27 8.14
CA ILE A 283 -30.59 0.93 8.76
C ILE A 283 -30.78 0.81 10.28
N PRO A 284 -29.69 0.66 11.06
CA PRO A 284 -29.81 0.59 12.51
C PRO A 284 -30.26 1.93 13.09
N ASP A 285 -30.87 1.87 14.28
CA ASP A 285 -31.08 3.06 15.10
C ASP A 285 -29.71 3.62 15.49
N VAL A 286 -29.42 4.85 15.06
CA VAL A 286 -28.19 5.55 15.41
C VAL A 286 -28.45 6.58 16.50
N ASN A 287 -27.63 6.55 17.54
CA ASN A 287 -27.62 7.62 18.53
C ASN A 287 -27.02 8.86 17.88
N ILE A 288 -27.85 9.86 17.57
CA ILE A 288 -27.38 11.15 17.06
C ILE A 288 -26.61 11.83 18.18
N VAL A 289 -25.29 11.94 18.02
CA VAL A 289 -24.44 12.75 18.88
C VAL A 289 -24.43 14.18 18.31
N PRO A 290 -25.08 15.16 18.95
CA PRO A 290 -25.02 16.55 18.49
C PRO A 290 -23.63 17.15 18.76
N ASN A 291 -23.21 18.10 17.93
CA ASN A 291 -21.97 18.87 18.07
C ASN A 291 -20.68 18.06 17.93
N LEU A 292 -20.66 17.08 17.02
CA LEU A 292 -19.42 16.39 16.68
C LEU A 292 -18.38 17.37 16.18
N ARG A 293 -17.26 17.42 16.91
CA ARG A 293 -16.15 18.28 16.57
C ARG A 293 -15.47 17.71 15.33
N THR A 294 -15.16 18.56 14.36
CA THR A 294 -14.32 18.19 13.23
C THR A 294 -12.96 17.73 13.77
N LYS A 295 -12.54 16.52 13.42
CA LYS A 295 -11.17 16.05 13.56
C LYS A 295 -10.31 16.89 12.62
N THR A 296 -9.60 17.85 13.18
CA THR A 296 -8.54 18.53 12.44
C THR A 296 -7.41 17.51 12.25
N GLU A 297 -6.95 17.31 11.02
CA GLU A 297 -5.72 16.56 10.73
C GLU A 297 -4.58 17.54 10.42
N PRO A 298 -4.08 18.30 11.41
CA PRO A 298 -3.03 19.27 11.15
C PRO A 298 -1.75 18.55 10.74
N LEU A 299 -0.98 19.21 9.87
CA LEU A 299 0.41 18.85 9.64
C LEU A 299 1.20 19.02 10.95
N ASP A 300 2.05 18.05 11.27
CA ASP A 300 3.00 18.15 12.37
C ASP A 300 3.82 19.44 12.19
N PRO A 301 3.85 20.33 13.20
CA PRO A 301 4.60 21.58 13.10
C PRO A 301 6.07 21.39 12.71
N ARG A 302 6.70 20.29 13.13
CA ARG A 302 8.09 19.96 12.77
C ARG A 302 8.24 19.69 11.28
N LEU A 303 7.25 19.01 10.67
CA LEU A 303 7.23 18.76 9.23
C LEU A 303 7.03 20.05 8.47
N TYR A 304 6.05 20.86 8.90
CA TYR A 304 5.79 22.16 8.32
C TYR A 304 7.03 23.06 8.36
N GLU A 305 7.66 23.18 9.53
CA GLU A 305 8.89 23.97 9.71
C GLU A 305 10.06 23.44 8.87
N SER A 306 10.21 22.11 8.77
CA SER A 306 11.26 21.52 7.93
C SER A 306 11.08 21.85 6.45
N LEU A 307 9.83 21.72 5.96
CA LEU A 307 9.50 22.08 4.58
C LEU A 307 9.63 23.59 4.34
N ALA A 308 9.22 24.43 5.29
CA ALA A 308 9.29 25.89 5.16
C ALA A 308 10.74 26.43 5.10
N LYS A 309 11.74 25.65 5.52
CA LYS A 309 13.16 26.04 5.54
C LYS A 309 13.94 25.65 4.28
N VAL A 310 13.36 24.86 3.37
CA VAL A 310 14.04 24.40 2.16
C VAL A 310 13.46 25.08 0.91
N ASP A 311 14.34 25.68 0.09
CA ASP A 311 13.91 26.26 -1.19
C ASP A 311 13.62 25.17 -2.24
N SER A 312 14.38 24.08 -2.19
CA SER A 312 14.18 22.93 -3.05
C SER A 312 14.81 21.66 -2.50
N PHE A 313 14.29 20.51 -2.93
CA PHE A 313 14.84 19.19 -2.63
C PHE A 313 14.62 18.23 -3.80
N GLN A 314 15.36 17.13 -3.82
CA GLN A 314 15.22 16.08 -4.83
C GLN A 314 14.78 14.76 -4.19
N VAL A 315 13.86 14.07 -4.83
CA VAL A 315 13.38 12.75 -4.41
C VAL A 315 13.68 11.76 -5.52
N ALA A 316 14.45 10.71 -5.24
CA ALA A 316 14.62 9.61 -6.17
C ALA A 316 13.36 8.73 -6.11
N PHE A 317 12.93 8.21 -7.25
CA PHE A 317 11.89 7.19 -7.30
C PHE A 317 12.28 6.02 -8.18
N THR A 318 11.84 4.82 -7.80
CA THR A 318 11.95 3.63 -8.64
C THR A 318 10.79 2.68 -8.38
N GLY A 319 10.23 2.09 -9.43
CA GLY A 319 8.99 1.34 -9.31
C GLY A 319 8.69 0.41 -10.47
N LEU A 320 7.60 -0.32 -10.33
CA LEU A 320 7.03 -1.14 -11.39
C LEU A 320 5.68 -0.56 -11.83
N VAL A 321 5.36 -0.79 -13.09
CA VAL A 321 4.08 -0.43 -13.71
C VAL A 321 3.43 -1.70 -14.24
N TYR A 322 2.18 -1.91 -13.86
CA TYR A 322 1.38 -3.07 -14.23
C TYR A 322 0.20 -2.65 -15.09
N SER A 323 -0.26 -3.58 -15.94
CA SER A 323 -1.55 -3.46 -16.62
C SER A 323 -2.68 -3.98 -15.73
N GLU A 324 -3.82 -3.34 -15.76
CA GLU A 324 -5.06 -3.92 -15.27
C GLU A 324 -6.11 -3.84 -16.38
N ILE A 325 -6.59 -5.01 -16.82
CA ILE A 325 -7.58 -5.16 -17.89
C ILE A 325 -8.57 -6.22 -17.44
N SER A 326 -9.85 -5.91 -17.52
CA SER A 326 -10.88 -6.85 -17.07
C SER A 326 -10.83 -8.16 -17.87
N GLY A 327 -10.92 -9.28 -17.16
CA GLY A 327 -10.74 -10.65 -17.67
C GLY A 327 -9.31 -11.07 -18.04
N GLN A 328 -8.28 -10.25 -17.82
CA GLN A 328 -6.88 -10.60 -18.11
C GLN A 328 -5.97 -10.49 -16.90
N TYR A 329 -5.14 -11.52 -16.70
CA TYR A 329 -4.06 -11.47 -15.72
C TYR A 329 -3.17 -10.25 -15.95
N SER A 330 -2.89 -9.55 -14.86
CA SER A 330 -1.98 -8.41 -14.87
C SER A 330 -0.59 -8.79 -15.37
N LYS A 331 0.04 -7.89 -16.14
CA LYS A 331 1.40 -8.00 -16.63
C LYS A 331 2.23 -6.86 -16.08
N THR A 332 3.42 -7.16 -15.59
CA THR A 332 4.46 -6.14 -15.39
C THR A 332 4.88 -5.60 -16.75
N LEU A 333 4.60 -4.31 -17.01
CA LEU A 333 4.87 -3.69 -18.30
C LEU A 333 6.23 -3.02 -18.33
N LEU A 334 6.57 -2.27 -17.27
CA LEU A 334 7.71 -1.35 -17.24
C LEU A 334 8.31 -1.29 -15.84
N THR A 335 9.61 -1.07 -15.77
CA THR A 335 10.24 -0.46 -14.59
C THR A 335 10.35 1.05 -14.83
N VAL A 336 10.11 1.85 -13.81
CA VAL A 336 10.27 3.31 -13.85
C VAL A 336 11.36 3.73 -12.87
N LYS A 337 12.16 4.72 -13.28
CA LYS A 337 13.19 5.31 -12.43
C LYS A 337 13.38 6.78 -12.77
N GLY A 338 13.53 7.62 -11.77
CA GLY A 338 13.72 9.04 -11.99
C GLY A 338 13.93 9.84 -10.73
N VAL A 339 13.81 11.16 -10.88
CA VAL A 339 13.95 12.15 -9.83
C VAL A 339 12.79 13.15 -9.92
N LEU A 340 12.20 13.46 -8.77
CA LEU A 340 11.34 14.61 -8.56
C LEU A 340 12.20 15.76 -8.06
N THR A 341 12.27 16.87 -8.80
CA THR A 341 12.85 18.12 -8.31
C THR A 341 11.72 19.00 -7.80
N CYS A 342 11.66 19.13 -6.47
CA CYS A 342 10.63 19.84 -5.75
C CYS A 342 11.14 21.22 -5.36
N LYS A 343 10.47 22.28 -5.80
CA LYS A 343 10.70 23.67 -5.34
C LYS A 343 9.59 24.06 -4.40
N ILE A 344 9.93 24.66 -3.27
CA ILE A 344 8.95 25.14 -2.29
C ILE A 344 8.91 26.67 -2.32
N GLY A 345 7.71 27.23 -2.37
CA GLY A 345 7.47 28.66 -2.17
C GLY A 345 6.41 28.87 -1.10
N LEU A 346 6.61 29.81 -0.19
CA LEU A 346 5.60 30.10 0.84
C LEU A 346 4.49 31.01 0.28
N THR A 347 3.25 30.64 0.53
CA THR A 347 2.06 31.44 0.18
C THR A 347 1.20 31.68 1.43
N PRO A 348 0.27 32.65 1.43
CA PRO A 348 -0.69 32.81 2.53
C PRO A 348 -1.52 31.54 2.83
N GLY A 349 -1.70 30.66 1.85
CA GLY A 349 -2.42 29.38 1.99
C GLY A 349 -1.55 28.20 2.44
N GLY A 350 -0.26 28.42 2.71
CA GLY A 350 0.71 27.38 3.06
C GLY A 350 1.85 27.23 2.04
N PRO A 351 2.82 26.34 2.30
CA PRO A 351 3.89 26.01 1.35
C PRO A 351 3.29 25.47 0.05
N GLN A 352 3.69 26.06 -1.07
CA GLN A 352 3.37 25.56 -2.39
C GLN A 352 4.58 24.79 -2.94
N ILE A 353 4.33 23.60 -3.47
CA ILE A 353 5.35 22.75 -4.07
C ILE A 353 5.15 22.70 -5.60
N ILE A 354 6.22 23.00 -6.32
CA ILE A 354 6.32 22.77 -7.76
C ILE A 354 7.22 21.57 -7.97
N VAL A 355 6.67 20.50 -8.53
CA VAL A 355 7.35 19.23 -8.76
C VAL A 355 7.67 19.11 -10.25
N ASN A 356 8.96 19.02 -10.57
CA ASN A 356 9.42 18.66 -11.91
C ASN A 356 9.85 17.19 -11.89
N ILE A 357 9.21 16.38 -12.71
CA ILE A 357 9.49 14.95 -12.85
C ILE A 357 10.43 14.76 -14.02
N THR A 358 11.48 13.98 -13.83
CA THR A 358 12.34 13.51 -14.92
C THR A 358 12.73 12.06 -14.65
N GLY A 359 12.52 11.19 -15.61
CA GLY A 359 12.84 9.78 -15.47
C GLY A 359 12.85 9.03 -16.79
N SER A 360 12.85 7.71 -16.69
CA SER A 360 12.87 6.80 -17.82
C SER A 360 12.00 5.58 -17.56
N TYR A 361 11.41 5.08 -18.63
CA TYR A 361 10.81 3.76 -18.69
C TYR A 361 11.89 2.76 -19.08
N MET A 362 11.92 1.62 -18.41
CA MET A 362 12.92 0.58 -18.58
C MET A 362 12.24 -0.77 -18.76
N ASP A 363 12.93 -1.67 -19.47
CA ASP A 363 12.51 -3.06 -19.57
C ASP A 363 12.62 -3.73 -18.19
N PRO A 364 11.55 -4.38 -17.68
CA PRO A 364 11.55 -4.92 -16.32
C PRO A 364 12.47 -6.14 -16.12
N LYS A 365 13.00 -6.73 -17.20
CA LYS A 365 13.92 -7.89 -17.12
C LYS A 365 15.37 -7.49 -17.29
N THR A 366 15.65 -6.53 -18.17
CA THR A 366 17.01 -6.14 -18.56
C THR A 366 17.46 -4.81 -17.95
N GLU A 367 16.52 -4.06 -17.36
CA GLU A 367 16.73 -2.72 -16.78
C GLU A 367 17.27 -1.68 -17.77
N LYS A 368 17.22 -1.97 -19.07
CA LYS A 368 17.63 -1.03 -20.12
C LYS A 368 16.54 -0.01 -20.36
N VAL A 369 16.93 1.25 -20.51
CA VAL A 369 16.04 2.34 -20.92
C VAL A 369 15.42 2.01 -22.27
N LEU A 370 14.09 2.16 -22.35
CA LEU A 370 13.32 1.89 -23.55
C LEU A 370 13.16 3.17 -24.37
N THR A 371 13.55 3.10 -25.64
CA THR A 371 13.18 4.08 -26.68
C THR A 371 12.07 3.55 -27.58
N MET A 372 11.94 2.22 -27.67
CA MET A 372 10.85 1.52 -28.34
C MET A 372 10.27 0.48 -27.39
N TRP A 373 8.95 0.32 -27.38
CA TRP A 373 8.25 -0.65 -26.55
C TRP A 373 7.33 -1.52 -27.41
N LYS A 374 7.48 -2.84 -27.29
CA LYS A 374 6.57 -3.79 -27.94
C LYS A 374 5.35 -3.98 -27.06
N ASN A 375 4.20 -3.50 -27.53
CA ASN A 375 2.93 -3.62 -26.82
C ASN A 375 2.53 -5.10 -26.72
N PRO A 376 2.39 -5.67 -25.50
CA PRO A 376 2.10 -7.09 -25.32
C PRO A 376 0.61 -7.44 -25.55
N PHE A 377 -0.23 -6.47 -25.88
CA PHE A 377 -1.66 -6.63 -26.16
C PHE A 377 -1.98 -6.43 -27.64
N THR A 378 -1.37 -5.43 -28.30
CA THR A 378 -1.59 -5.13 -29.72
C THR A 378 -0.51 -5.69 -30.65
N ASN A 379 0.64 -6.14 -30.10
CA ASN A 379 1.86 -6.52 -30.81
C ASN A 379 2.54 -5.39 -31.61
N GLU A 380 2.02 -4.17 -31.56
CA GLU A 380 2.65 -3.00 -32.16
C GLU A 380 3.94 -2.61 -31.43
N THR A 381 4.81 -1.88 -32.11
CA THR A 381 6.03 -1.35 -31.51
C THR A 381 5.97 0.17 -31.52
N ASN A 382 5.87 0.74 -30.33
CA ASN A 382 5.60 2.16 -30.14
C ASN A 382 6.84 2.89 -29.67
N HIS A 383 7.01 4.13 -30.11
CA HIS A 383 8.07 5.00 -29.62
C HIS A 383 7.76 5.46 -28.19
N VAL A 384 8.67 5.22 -27.27
CA VAL A 384 8.50 5.58 -25.85
C VAL A 384 8.81 7.05 -25.67
N LEU A 385 7.85 7.81 -25.16
CA LEU A 385 8.08 9.20 -24.78
C LEU A 385 8.80 9.27 -23.42
N PRO A 386 9.66 10.28 -23.18
CA PRO A 386 10.31 10.45 -21.89
C PRO A 386 9.30 10.60 -20.75
N LEU A 387 9.63 10.05 -19.57
CA LEU A 387 8.88 10.33 -18.34
C LEU A 387 9.28 11.73 -17.85
N GLN A 388 8.53 12.74 -18.27
CA GLN A 388 8.75 14.13 -17.92
C GLN A 388 7.43 14.82 -17.62
N GLY A 389 7.44 15.77 -16.70
CA GLY A 389 6.24 16.55 -16.39
C GLY A 389 6.52 17.63 -15.36
N VAL A 390 5.65 18.63 -15.32
CA VAL A 390 5.67 19.69 -14.31
C VAL A 390 4.30 19.72 -13.65
N TYR A 391 4.28 19.57 -12.34
CA TYR A 391 3.08 19.58 -11.53
C TYR A 391 3.23 20.67 -10.48
N GLN A 392 2.15 21.42 -10.24
CA GLN A 392 2.12 22.43 -9.20
C GLN A 392 0.99 22.09 -8.24
N LYS A 393 1.33 21.94 -6.97
CA LYS A 393 0.37 21.65 -5.90
C LYS A 393 0.64 22.60 -4.74
N THR A 394 -0.41 23.16 -4.16
CA THR A 394 -0.26 23.85 -2.89
C THR A 394 -0.39 22.81 -1.78
N LEU A 395 0.61 22.68 -0.91
CA LEU A 395 0.48 21.91 0.34
C LEU A 395 -0.36 22.80 1.28
N MET A 396 -1.67 22.78 1.05
CA MET A 396 -2.61 23.72 1.66
C MET A 396 -2.71 23.49 3.17
N LEU A 397 -2.92 24.58 3.90
CA LEU A 397 -3.64 24.54 5.16
C LEU A 397 -5.14 24.35 4.86
N GLY A 398 -5.66 23.14 5.04
CA GLY A 398 -7.11 22.92 5.24
C GLY A 398 -7.93 22.37 4.06
N ASP A 399 -7.34 21.75 3.04
CA ASP A 399 -8.10 21.03 2.00
C ASP A 399 -8.22 19.51 2.23
N ASP A 400 -7.80 19.02 3.40
CA ASP A 400 -7.78 17.61 3.84
C ASP A 400 -7.10 16.63 2.85
N SER A 401 -6.29 17.14 1.92
CA SER A 401 -5.58 16.34 0.91
C SER A 401 -4.21 15.85 1.35
N VAL A 402 -3.63 16.47 2.38
CA VAL A 402 -2.35 16.09 2.99
C VAL A 402 -2.45 16.23 4.51
N TRP A 403 -1.97 15.22 5.23
CA TRP A 403 -1.95 15.21 6.69
C TRP A 403 -0.73 14.44 7.20
N SER A 404 -0.44 14.57 8.49
CA SER A 404 0.61 13.78 9.15
C SER A 404 0.02 12.84 10.20
N LEU A 405 0.68 11.70 10.37
CA LEU A 405 0.30 10.69 11.34
C LEU A 405 1.55 10.24 12.13
N PRO A 406 1.61 10.41 13.45
CA PRO A 406 2.69 9.82 14.23
C PRO A 406 2.58 8.29 14.20
N VAL A 407 3.70 7.58 14.02
CA VAL A 407 3.73 6.12 14.10
C VAL A 407 4.13 5.72 15.53
N PRO A 408 3.19 5.21 16.35
CA PRO A 408 3.42 4.99 17.77
C PRO A 408 4.60 4.05 18.03
N ASN A 409 5.44 4.43 19.00
CA ASN A 409 6.57 3.62 19.50
C ASN A 409 7.67 3.29 18.47
N LEU A 410 7.60 3.80 17.24
CA LEU A 410 8.59 3.55 16.19
C LEU A 410 9.47 4.75 15.86
N GLY A 411 9.18 5.92 16.45
CA GLY A 411 9.99 7.12 16.30
C GLY A 411 9.98 7.69 14.88
N GLU A 412 8.84 7.55 14.20
CA GLU A 412 8.62 8.04 12.84
C GLU A 412 7.30 8.80 12.77
N THR A 413 7.25 9.81 11.92
CA THR A 413 6.03 10.54 11.59
C THR A 413 5.78 10.37 10.09
N ALA A 414 4.63 9.81 9.73
CA ALA A 414 4.19 9.69 8.35
C ALA A 414 3.61 11.03 7.86
N LEU A 415 3.84 11.33 6.58
CA LEU A 415 3.15 12.36 5.80
C LEU A 415 2.40 11.64 4.70
N VAL A 416 1.08 11.71 4.76
CA VAL A 416 0.17 11.04 3.84
C VAL A 416 -0.55 12.08 3.01
N GLY A 417 -0.73 11.82 1.72
CA GLY A 417 -1.51 12.69 0.87
C GLY A 417 -1.99 12.05 -0.41
N TYR A 418 -2.92 12.73 -1.07
CA TYR A 418 -3.46 12.31 -2.35
C TYR A 418 -3.64 13.50 -3.29
N ASP A 419 -3.62 13.21 -4.59
CA ASP A 419 -3.97 14.16 -5.63
C ASP A 419 -4.56 13.45 -6.83
N SER A 420 -5.37 14.15 -7.62
CA SER A 420 -5.90 13.59 -8.85
C SER A 420 -6.03 14.65 -9.93
N PHE A 421 -5.89 14.23 -11.18
CA PHE A 421 -6.30 15.02 -12.33
C PHE A 421 -7.16 14.20 -13.27
N SER A 422 -7.98 14.90 -14.03
CA SER A 422 -8.79 14.38 -15.12
C SER A 422 -8.83 15.44 -16.20
N TYR A 423 -8.62 15.02 -17.44
CA TYR A 423 -8.74 15.84 -18.63
C TYR A 423 -9.44 15.03 -19.72
N TYR A 424 -10.53 15.57 -20.26
CA TYR A 424 -11.23 14.97 -21.38
C TYR A 424 -10.70 15.54 -22.70
N ASP A 425 -10.16 14.68 -23.55
CA ASP A 425 -9.72 15.06 -24.88
C ASP A 425 -10.88 14.94 -25.89
N ASN A 426 -11.42 16.08 -26.29
CA ASN A 426 -12.51 16.16 -27.27
C ASN A 426 -12.12 15.61 -28.66
N ALA A 427 -10.83 15.55 -29.01
CA ALA A 427 -10.38 15.07 -30.30
C ALA A 427 -10.38 13.53 -30.37
N THR A 428 -9.99 12.86 -29.29
CA THR A 428 -9.96 11.39 -29.19
C THR A 428 -11.23 10.82 -28.56
N GLY A 429 -12.01 11.63 -27.85
CA GLY A 429 -13.18 11.19 -27.10
C GLY A 429 -12.82 10.34 -25.88
N THR A 430 -11.61 10.53 -25.33
CA THR A 430 -11.09 9.75 -24.21
C THR A 430 -10.73 10.65 -23.03
N GLU A 431 -10.78 10.09 -21.83
CA GLU A 431 -10.34 10.76 -20.61
C GLU A 431 -8.91 10.33 -20.25
N GLU A 432 -8.01 11.31 -20.09
CA GLU A 432 -6.74 11.11 -19.42
C GLU A 432 -6.88 11.46 -17.94
N TRP A 433 -6.57 10.51 -17.06
CA TRP A 433 -6.71 10.71 -15.62
C TRP A 433 -5.60 10.03 -14.84
N ALA A 434 -5.33 10.55 -13.64
CA ALA A 434 -4.54 9.85 -12.64
C ALA A 434 -5.01 10.15 -11.22
N VAL A 435 -4.85 9.15 -10.35
CA VAL A 435 -4.91 9.27 -8.89
C VAL A 435 -3.53 8.96 -8.35
N ASN A 436 -2.97 9.89 -7.59
CA ASN A 436 -1.68 9.78 -6.90
C ASN A 436 -1.93 9.65 -5.41
N LEU A 437 -1.29 8.68 -4.79
CA LEU A 437 -1.32 8.43 -3.35
C LEU A 437 0.13 8.40 -2.85
N VAL A 438 0.43 9.16 -1.79
CA VAL A 438 1.78 9.28 -1.23
C VAL A 438 1.71 9.02 0.26
N ASP A 439 2.57 8.13 0.75
CA ASP A 439 2.79 7.89 2.18
C ASP A 439 4.29 7.79 2.41
N VAL A 440 4.86 8.76 3.13
CA VAL A 440 6.30 8.85 3.40
C VAL A 440 6.59 9.04 4.88
N PHE A 441 7.64 8.39 5.36
CA PHE A 441 8.05 8.38 6.75
C PHE A 441 9.24 9.32 6.98
N PHE A 442 9.10 10.18 7.96
CA PHE A 442 10.18 11.00 8.49
C PHE A 442 10.61 10.44 9.85
N PRO A 443 11.86 9.98 10.00
CA PRO A 443 12.38 9.65 11.32
C PRO A 443 12.36 10.87 12.24
N ASP A 444 11.87 10.71 13.46
CA ASP A 444 11.73 11.80 14.42
C ASP A 444 13.07 12.45 14.78
N GLU A 445 14.15 11.66 14.79
CA GLU A 445 15.51 12.15 15.03
C GLU A 445 15.93 13.17 13.96
N ASN A 446 15.63 12.89 12.69
CA ASN A 446 15.92 13.78 11.56
C ASN A 446 15.10 15.08 11.62
N LEU A 447 13.83 15.00 12.01
CA LEU A 447 12.99 16.18 12.24
C LEU A 447 13.53 17.03 13.41
N LYS A 448 13.97 16.39 14.50
CA LYS A 448 14.53 17.08 15.68
C LYS A 448 15.89 17.73 15.39
N SER A 449 16.74 17.10 14.58
CA SER A 449 18.05 17.63 14.22
C SER A 449 18.02 18.64 13.08
N ASN A 450 16.84 18.95 12.53
CA ASN A 450 16.65 19.83 11.38
C ASN A 450 17.51 19.40 10.16
N ASP A 451 17.66 18.08 9.98
CA ASP A 451 18.29 17.42 8.82
C ASP A 451 17.26 16.43 8.24
N PRO A 452 16.19 16.95 7.59
CA PRO A 452 15.06 16.13 7.20
C PRO A 452 15.51 15.02 6.25
N TYR A 453 14.98 13.83 6.49
CA TYR A 453 15.09 12.68 5.62
C TYR A 453 13.73 12.01 5.59
N PHE A 454 13.35 11.53 4.42
CA PHE A 454 12.18 10.71 4.29
C PHE A 454 12.36 9.64 3.23
N TYR A 455 11.56 8.61 3.38
CA TYR A 455 11.44 7.50 2.46
C TYR A 455 9.99 7.02 2.48
N GLY A 456 9.57 6.26 1.49
CA GLY A 456 8.22 5.69 1.50
C GLY A 456 7.75 5.32 0.11
N THR A 457 6.48 5.61 -0.14
CA THR A 457 5.78 5.17 -1.32
C THR A 457 5.11 6.31 -2.06
N TRP A 458 5.20 6.24 -3.39
CA TRP A 458 4.27 6.90 -4.29
C TRP A 458 3.56 5.83 -5.13
N MET A 459 2.23 5.77 -5.00
CA MET A 459 1.37 4.92 -5.80
C MET A 459 0.62 5.79 -6.79
N LYS A 460 0.48 5.32 -8.02
CA LYS A 460 -0.30 6.00 -9.04
C LYS A 460 -1.22 5.00 -9.73
N PHE A 461 -2.46 5.39 -9.94
CA PHE A 461 -3.40 4.71 -10.82
C PHE A 461 -3.73 5.68 -11.95
N SER A 462 -3.72 5.24 -13.20
CA SER A 462 -4.00 6.14 -14.32
C SER A 462 -4.62 5.43 -15.50
N SER A 463 -5.18 6.21 -16.41
CA SER A 463 -5.41 5.78 -17.79
C SER A 463 -4.09 5.33 -18.45
N TRP A 464 -4.21 4.69 -19.61
CA TRP A 464 -3.06 4.37 -20.47
C TRP A 464 -2.29 5.63 -20.86
N LEU A 465 -0.96 5.48 -21.02
CA LEU A 465 -0.15 6.56 -21.58
C LEU A 465 -0.42 6.65 -23.08
N GLY A 466 -0.57 7.85 -23.63
CA GLY A 466 -0.91 8.03 -25.06
C GLY A 466 0.04 7.32 -26.02
N TRP A 467 1.34 7.26 -25.71
CA TRP A 467 2.32 6.55 -26.55
C TRP A 467 2.18 5.02 -26.53
N MET A 468 1.41 4.44 -25.60
CA MET A 468 1.16 3.00 -25.57
C MET A 468 0.18 2.54 -26.66
N ASN A 469 -0.55 3.47 -27.29
CA ASN A 469 -1.54 3.20 -28.34
C ASN A 469 -2.53 2.10 -27.94
N MET A 470 -3.30 2.37 -26.87
CA MET A 470 -4.23 1.42 -26.25
C MET A 470 -5.69 1.72 -26.61
N ASP A 471 -5.92 2.52 -27.66
CA ASP A 471 -7.24 3.04 -28.03
C ASP A 471 -8.29 1.91 -28.13
N GLY A 472 -9.35 2.03 -27.31
CA GLY A 472 -10.45 1.07 -27.25
C GLY A 472 -10.23 -0.13 -26.32
N LEU A 473 -9.08 -0.28 -25.68
CA LEU A 473 -8.89 -1.29 -24.63
C LEU A 473 -9.17 -0.70 -23.25
N GLU A 474 -10.30 -1.09 -22.67
CA GLU A 474 -10.66 -0.74 -21.30
C GLU A 474 -9.65 -1.34 -20.31
N GLY A 475 -9.06 -0.48 -19.49
CA GLY A 475 -8.06 -0.87 -18.53
C GLY A 475 -7.22 0.31 -18.07
N ASN A 476 -6.35 0.03 -17.10
CA ASN A 476 -5.64 1.05 -16.35
C ASN A 476 -4.18 0.64 -16.13
N LEU A 477 -3.37 1.64 -15.76
CA LEU A 477 -2.02 1.42 -15.27
C LEU A 477 -1.99 1.52 -13.75
N VAL A 478 -1.32 0.57 -13.13
CA VAL A 478 -1.05 0.52 -11.68
C VAL A 478 0.44 0.72 -11.46
N TRP A 479 0.82 1.73 -10.70
CA TRP A 479 2.20 2.12 -10.49
C TRP A 479 2.51 2.05 -9.00
N ARG A 480 3.57 1.32 -8.64
CA ARG A 480 4.09 1.30 -7.28
C ARG A 480 5.54 1.75 -7.30
N MET A 481 5.85 2.84 -6.62
CA MET A 481 7.17 3.46 -6.63
C MET A 481 7.69 3.64 -5.21
N ASN A 482 8.89 3.15 -4.95
CA ASN A 482 9.69 3.51 -3.79
C ASN A 482 10.20 4.93 -4.00
N VAL A 483 10.09 5.77 -2.97
CA VAL A 483 10.62 7.13 -2.98
C VAL A 483 11.59 7.34 -1.82
N GLU A 484 12.63 8.13 -2.07
CA GLU A 484 13.63 8.48 -1.07
C GLU A 484 14.18 9.88 -1.32
N LEU A 485 14.34 10.67 -0.24
CA LEU A 485 15.00 11.96 -0.31
C LEU A 485 16.47 11.79 -0.71
N ARG A 486 16.91 12.45 -1.79
CA ARG A 486 18.30 12.47 -2.20
C ARG A 486 19.12 13.40 -1.32
N ARG A 487 20.11 12.87 -0.61
CA ARG A 487 21.09 13.68 0.12
C ARG A 487 22.26 14.05 -0.80
N PRO A 488 22.79 15.30 -0.75
CA PRO A 488 23.88 15.74 -1.62
C PRO A 488 25.19 14.94 -1.57
N GLN A 489 25.33 13.97 -0.66
CA GLN A 489 26.60 13.30 -0.38
C GLN A 489 26.82 11.93 -1.05
N PHE A 490 25.87 11.37 -1.80
CA PHE A 490 26.06 10.05 -2.41
C PHE A 490 25.72 10.01 -3.92
N LEU A 491 26.65 10.54 -4.72
CA LEU A 491 26.93 10.03 -6.07
C LEU A 491 28.16 9.12 -6.01
N LYS A 492 28.11 8.06 -5.19
CA LYS A 492 29.11 6.97 -5.23
C LYS A 492 28.46 5.63 -4.91
N ASN A 493 28.39 4.81 -5.96
CA ASN A 493 28.35 3.35 -5.96
C ASN A 493 27.15 2.66 -5.33
N HIS A 494 26.05 2.49 -6.07
CA HIS A 494 25.17 1.30 -5.95
C HIS A 494 24.84 0.76 -7.35
N LEU A 495 25.82 0.08 -7.94
CA LEU A 495 25.67 -0.97 -8.94
C LEU A 495 26.74 -2.01 -8.61
N VAL A 496 26.43 -2.96 -7.74
CA VAL A 496 27.23 -4.20 -7.66
C VAL A 496 26.60 -5.16 -8.66
N GLY A 497 27.16 -5.17 -9.86
CA GLY A 497 26.77 -6.02 -10.97
C GLY A 497 27.94 -6.17 -11.94
N LYS A 498 28.86 -7.09 -11.59
CA LYS A 498 29.90 -7.73 -12.42
C LYS A 498 30.35 -6.99 -13.70
N GLU A 499 31.46 -6.25 -13.59
CA GLU A 499 32.39 -6.11 -14.72
C GLU A 499 33.38 -7.29 -14.68
N ASP A 500 33.12 -8.31 -15.50
CA ASP A 500 34.16 -9.25 -15.93
C ASP A 500 35.05 -8.52 -16.97
N THR A 501 36.07 -7.82 -16.50
CA THR A 501 37.16 -7.40 -17.39
C THR A 501 38.12 -8.57 -17.61
N LYS A 502 37.83 -9.40 -18.61
CA LYS A 502 38.88 -10.14 -19.31
C LYS A 502 39.45 -9.24 -20.40
N ASN A 503 40.62 -8.68 -20.15
CA ASN A 503 41.50 -8.19 -21.21
C ASN A 503 42.62 -9.22 -21.36
N ASP A 504 42.44 -10.13 -22.32
CA ASP A 504 43.55 -10.85 -22.94
C ASP A 504 44.12 -9.95 -24.04
N SER A 505 45.40 -9.59 -23.91
CA SER A 505 46.20 -9.08 -25.02
C SER A 505 47.63 -9.59 -24.90
N LEU A 506 47.84 -10.83 -25.32
CA LEU A 506 48.92 -11.35 -26.19
C LEU A 506 48.93 -12.88 -26.20
#